data_AF-A0A2M6YL46-F1
#
_entry.id   AF-A0A2M6YL46-F1
#
_cell.length_a   1.000
_cell.length_b   1.000
_cell.length_c   1.000
_cell.angle_alpha   90.00
_cell.angle_beta   90.00
_cell.angle_gamma   90.00
#
_symmetry.space_group_name_H-M   'P 1'
#
loop_
_entity.id
_entity.type
_entity.pdbx_description
1 polymer ?
#
loop_
_entity_poly.entity_id
_entity_poly.type
_entity_poly.pdbx_seq_one_letter_code
_entity_poly.pdbx_strand_id
1 'polypeptide(L)'
;DALVTLGTPFQGSRLAALALGRLGRSLIPDGPVPAALHQGRPAPVLPKARLALVSPTDNMVLPNAACLPAEPGWTVDYTAPVSHVSLLYHGPTIDRALRFIEQSLNSEKE
;
A
#
# COMPACT_ATOMS: atom_id res chain seq x y z
N ASP A 1 12.54 2.37 -12.69
CA ASP A 1 11.51 1.55 -12.04
C ASP A 1 10.79 2.27 -10.90
N ALA A 2 9.46 2.12 -10.84
CA ALA A 2 8.59 2.70 -9.80
C ALA A 2 7.62 1.66 -9.22
N LEU A 3 7.25 1.84 -7.95
CA LEU A 3 6.22 1.07 -7.26
C LEU A 3 5.15 2.01 -6.69
N VAL A 4 3.89 1.78 -7.03
CA VAL A 4 2.75 2.50 -6.47
C VAL A 4 1.82 1.52 -5.79
N THR A 5 1.41 1.82 -4.56
CA THR A 5 0.42 1.06 -3.80
C THR A 5 -0.84 1.88 -3.57
N LEU A 6 -2.00 1.21 -3.62
CA LEU A 6 -3.30 1.79 -3.34
C LEU A 6 -3.90 1.06 -2.13
N GLY A 7 -4.04 1.75 -0.99
CA GLY A 7 -4.66 1.17 0.22
C GLY A 7 -4.01 -0.13 0.71
N THR A 8 -2.71 -0.34 0.46
CA THR A 8 -2.06 -1.62 0.74
C THR A 8 -1.92 -1.85 2.25
N PRO A 9 -2.35 -3.00 2.79
CA PRO A 9 -2.26 -3.31 4.22
C PRO A 9 -0.84 -3.74 4.61
N PHE A 10 0.12 -2.81 4.63
CA PHE A 10 1.51 -3.08 4.99
C PHE A 10 1.65 -3.80 6.34
N GLN A 11 0.80 -3.45 7.29
CA GLN A 11 0.80 -4.02 8.65
C GLN A 11 -0.39 -4.96 8.89
N GLY A 12 -1.07 -5.39 7.83
CA GLY A 12 -2.32 -6.15 7.90
C GLY A 12 -3.55 -5.28 8.14
N SER A 13 -4.66 -5.90 8.54
CA SER A 13 -5.92 -5.23 8.89
C SER A 13 -6.62 -5.97 10.02
N ARG A 14 -7.04 -5.29 11.08
CA ARG A 14 -7.84 -5.90 12.16
C ARG A 14 -9.15 -6.48 11.65
N LEU A 15 -9.71 -5.91 10.58
CA LEU A 15 -10.92 -6.43 9.93
C LEU A 15 -10.71 -7.83 9.32
N ALA A 16 -9.46 -8.20 9.02
CA ALA A 16 -9.08 -9.53 8.51
C ALA A 16 -9.51 -10.68 9.44
N ALA A 17 -9.66 -10.42 10.75
CA ALA A 17 -10.16 -11.41 11.70
C ALA A 17 -11.60 -11.86 11.39
N LEU A 18 -12.39 -11.00 10.72
CA LEU A 18 -13.76 -11.29 10.30
C LEU A 18 -13.83 -11.91 8.89
N ALA A 19 -12.70 -12.08 8.20
CA ALA A 19 -12.71 -12.64 6.87
C ALA A 19 -13.14 -14.12 6.87
N LEU A 20 -13.95 -14.50 5.87
CA LEU A 20 -14.42 -15.88 5.71
C LEU A 20 -13.34 -16.81 5.14
N GLY A 21 -12.48 -16.28 4.27
CA GLY A 21 -11.47 -17.04 3.54
C GLY A 21 -10.07 -16.98 4.16
N ARG A 22 -9.25 -18.01 3.86
CA ARG A 22 -7.84 -18.10 4.30
C ARG A 22 -7.01 -16.89 3.87
N LEU A 23 -7.22 -16.41 2.65
CA LEU A 23 -6.51 -15.25 2.11
C LEU A 23 -6.79 -13.99 2.93
N GLY A 24 -8.05 -13.68 3.19
CA GLY A 24 -8.42 -12.53 4.02
C GLY A 24 -7.83 -12.64 5.43
N ARG A 25 -7.96 -13.82 6.06
CA ARG A 25 -7.39 -14.07 7.40
C ARG A 25 -5.86 -14.02 7.44
N SER A 26 -5.17 -14.26 6.34
CA SER A 26 -3.71 -14.14 6.32
C SER A 26 -3.22 -12.70 6.54
N LEU A 27 -4.09 -11.70 6.38
CA LEU A 27 -3.80 -10.29 6.61
C LEU A 27 -4.07 -9.84 8.05
N ILE A 28 -4.34 -10.76 8.99
CA ILE A 28 -4.44 -10.42 10.42
C ILE A 28 -3.10 -9.82 10.88
N PRO A 29 -3.11 -8.66 11.58
CA PRO A 29 -1.90 -8.04 12.11
C PRO A 29 -1.10 -9.03 12.97
N ASP A 30 0.22 -8.98 12.85
CA ASP A 30 1.15 -9.90 13.52
C ASP A 30 0.94 -11.40 13.17
N GLY A 31 0.07 -11.68 12.21
CA GLY A 31 -0.16 -13.02 11.68
C GLY A 31 1.02 -13.51 10.83
N PRO A 32 0.98 -14.78 10.39
CA PRO A 32 2.12 -15.41 9.72
C PRO A 32 2.63 -14.66 8.48
N VAL A 33 1.74 -14.04 7.70
CA VAL A 33 2.14 -13.31 6.48
C VAL A 33 2.78 -11.96 6.81
N PRO A 34 2.16 -11.03 7.56
CA PRO A 34 2.84 -9.81 8.00
C PRO A 34 4.13 -10.08 8.79
N ALA A 35 4.15 -11.10 9.65
CA ALA A 35 5.36 -11.48 10.38
C ALA A 35 6.47 -11.97 9.43
N ALA A 36 6.15 -12.80 8.44
CA ALA A 36 7.13 -13.30 7.48
C ALA A 36 7.74 -12.20 6.59
N LEU A 37 7.03 -11.08 6.38
CA LEU A 37 7.56 -9.91 5.68
C LEU A 37 8.60 -9.15 6.51
N HIS A 38 8.49 -9.18 7.85
CA HIS A 38 9.43 -8.50 8.77
C HIS A 38 10.59 -9.40 9.24
N GLN A 39 10.48 -10.73 9.11
CA GLN A 39 11.44 -11.70 9.66
C GLN A 39 12.71 -11.90 8.81
N GLY A 40 13.54 -10.86 8.69
CA GLY A 40 14.97 -10.98 8.35
C GLY A 40 15.30 -11.64 7.00
N ARG A 41 14.34 -11.75 6.09
CA ARG A 41 14.63 -12.10 4.70
C ARG A 41 15.51 -10.99 4.10
N PRO A 42 16.44 -11.30 3.19
CA PRO A 42 17.13 -10.26 2.44
C PRO A 42 16.07 -9.31 1.87
N ALA A 43 16.17 -8.02 2.22
CA ALA A 43 15.22 -7.04 1.75
C ALA A 43 15.19 -7.14 0.22
N PRO A 44 14.00 -7.28 -0.40
CA PRO A 44 13.94 -7.32 -1.86
C PRO A 44 14.53 -6.03 -2.41
N VAL A 45 15.18 -6.10 -3.57
CA VAL A 45 15.58 -4.89 -4.29
C VAL A 45 14.29 -4.20 -4.74
N LEU A 46 13.89 -3.18 -3.99
CA LEU A 46 12.70 -2.39 -4.31
C LEU A 46 13.06 -1.31 -5.34
N PRO A 47 12.08 -0.90 -6.16
CA PRO A 47 12.24 0.28 -6.99
C PRO A 47 12.65 1.50 -6.17
N LYS A 48 13.47 2.38 -6.74
CA LYS A 48 13.93 3.60 -6.04
C LYS A 48 12.75 4.51 -5.71
N ALA A 49 11.87 4.71 -6.69
CA ALA A 49 10.66 5.49 -6.54
C ALA A 49 9.51 4.63 -6.00
N ARG A 50 9.01 4.99 -4.81
CA ARG A 50 7.95 4.25 -4.11
C ARG A 50 6.89 5.23 -3.60
N LEU A 51 5.63 5.01 -3.96
CA LEU A 51 4.50 5.83 -3.53
C LEU A 51 3.42 4.96 -2.89
N ALA A 52 2.95 5.37 -1.71
CA ALA A 52 1.77 4.81 -1.06
C ALA A 52 0.63 5.83 -1.08
N LEU A 53 -0.44 5.50 -1.82
CA LEU A 53 -1.68 6.28 -1.83
C LEU A 53 -2.65 5.71 -0.79
N VAL A 54 -2.96 6.53 0.21
CA VAL A 54 -3.71 6.13 1.41
C VAL A 54 -5.02 6.89 1.48
N SER A 55 -6.14 6.17 1.59
CA SER A 55 -7.43 6.81 1.85
C SER A 55 -7.61 7.09 3.34
N PRO A 56 -8.01 8.33 3.73
CA PRO A 56 -8.37 8.63 5.11
C PRO A 56 -9.66 7.93 5.54
N THR A 57 -10.42 7.37 4.59
CA THR A 57 -11.70 6.66 4.83
C THR A 57 -11.68 5.25 4.25
N ASP A 58 -10.51 4.61 4.22
CA ASP A 58 -10.41 3.17 3.93
C ASP A 58 -11.30 2.38 4.88
N ASN A 59 -12.16 1.53 4.32
CA ASN A 59 -13.15 0.74 5.04
C ASN A 59 -12.82 -0.76 5.09
N MET A 60 -11.63 -1.17 4.64
CA MET A 60 -11.18 -2.56 4.63
C MET A 60 -9.83 -2.77 5.34
N VAL A 61 -8.96 -1.77 5.33
CA VAL A 61 -7.67 -1.78 6.02
C VAL A 61 -7.75 -0.89 7.25
N LEU A 62 -7.94 -1.53 8.41
CA LEU A 62 -8.18 -0.85 9.68
C LEU A 62 -7.19 -1.30 10.77
N PRO A 63 -6.65 -0.37 11.58
CA PRO A 63 -6.78 1.08 11.45
C PRO A 63 -6.13 1.60 10.16
N ASN A 64 -6.56 2.76 9.63
CA ASN A 64 -6.02 3.32 8.37
C ASN A 64 -4.49 3.49 8.41
N ALA A 65 -3.91 3.67 9.61
CA ALA A 65 -2.46 3.70 9.82
C ALA A 65 -1.75 2.41 9.36
N ALA A 66 -2.44 1.28 9.24
CA ALA A 66 -1.88 0.04 8.72
C ALA A 66 -1.59 0.09 7.20
N CYS A 67 -2.09 1.12 6.50
CA CYS A 67 -1.71 1.46 5.13
C CYS A 67 -0.39 2.23 5.03
N LEU A 68 0.23 2.60 6.15
CA LEU A 68 1.51 3.31 6.15
C LEU A 68 2.66 2.30 6.07
N PRO A 69 3.58 2.45 5.10
CA PRO A 69 4.79 1.64 5.05
C PRO A 69 5.67 1.95 6.27
N ALA A 70 6.24 0.91 6.89
CA ALA A 70 7.16 1.05 8.01
C ALA A 70 8.59 1.39 7.55
N GLU A 71 8.96 0.96 6.34
CA GLU A 71 10.30 1.15 5.78
C GLU A 71 10.53 2.56 5.23
N PRO A 72 11.74 3.11 5.35
CA PRO A 72 12.07 4.41 4.79
C PRO A 72 12.11 4.40 3.24
N GLY A 73 12.01 5.61 2.67
CA GLY A 73 12.11 5.85 1.23
C GLY A 73 10.81 5.68 0.45
N TRP A 74 9.68 5.59 1.14
CA TRP A 74 8.35 5.75 0.56
C TRP A 74 7.90 7.21 0.61
N THR A 75 7.34 7.70 -0.49
CA THR A 75 6.45 8.86 -0.46
C THR A 75 5.07 8.39 -0.03
N VAL A 76 4.48 9.06 0.95
CA VAL A 76 3.10 8.80 1.38
C VAL A 76 2.25 9.98 0.97
N ASP A 77 1.11 9.70 0.35
CA ASP A 77 0.16 10.72 -0.04
C ASP A 77 -1.28 10.28 0.23
N TYR A 78 -2.07 11.20 0.77
CA TYR A 78 -3.46 10.93 1.11
C TYR A 78 -4.37 11.29 -0.05
N THR A 79 -5.27 10.36 -0.40
CA THR A 79 -6.27 10.60 -1.43
C THR A 79 -7.43 11.41 -0.89
N ALA A 80 -8.36 11.78 -1.78
CA ALA A 80 -9.70 12.16 -1.34
C ALA A 80 -10.35 11.03 -0.50
N PRO A 81 -11.36 11.34 0.34
CA PRO A 81 -12.10 10.35 1.10
C PRO A 81 -12.86 9.38 0.17
N VAL A 82 -12.25 8.24 -0.13
CA VAL A 82 -12.83 7.20 -0.98
C VAL A 82 -12.74 5.83 -0.29
N SER A 83 -13.67 4.92 -0.58
CA SER A 83 -13.61 3.58 -0.02
C SER A 83 -12.42 2.78 -0.58
N HIS A 84 -12.04 1.69 0.09
CA HIS A 84 -10.87 0.89 -0.27
C HIS A 84 -10.88 0.46 -1.75
N VAL A 85 -11.97 -0.19 -2.19
CA VAL A 85 -12.09 -0.67 -3.58
C VAL A 85 -12.23 0.50 -4.56
N SER A 86 -12.83 1.61 -4.13
CA SER A 86 -12.97 2.81 -4.99
C SER A 86 -11.63 3.42 -5.37
N LEU A 87 -10.54 3.18 -4.62
CA LEU A 87 -9.20 3.63 -5.00
C LEU A 87 -8.78 3.14 -6.40
N LEU A 88 -9.26 1.95 -6.82
CA LEU A 88 -8.95 1.37 -8.13
C LEU A 88 -9.61 2.10 -9.30
N TYR A 89 -10.70 2.82 -9.05
CA TYR A 89 -11.54 3.42 -10.10
C TYR A 89 -11.65 4.95 -9.98
N HIS A 90 -11.14 5.53 -8.89
CA HIS A 90 -11.19 6.96 -8.66
C HIS A 90 -10.19 7.67 -9.58
N GLY A 91 -10.70 8.36 -10.61
CA GLY A 91 -9.90 9.05 -11.63
C GLY A 91 -8.73 9.87 -11.06
N PRO A 92 -8.95 10.78 -10.09
CA PRO A 92 -7.85 11.55 -9.50
C PRO A 92 -6.77 10.70 -8.80
N THR A 93 -7.12 9.54 -8.23
CA THR A 93 -6.16 8.60 -7.63
C THR A 93 -5.33 7.94 -8.73
N ILE A 94 -5.98 7.51 -9.82
CA ILE A 94 -5.33 6.91 -10.98
C ILE A 94 -4.35 7.91 -11.63
N ASP A 95 -4.81 9.14 -11.89
CA ASP A 95 -3.97 10.20 -12.46
C ASP A 95 -2.74 10.48 -11.60
N ARG A 96 -2.90 10.40 -10.27
CA ARG A 96 -1.79 10.60 -9.35
C ARG A 96 -0.78 9.46 -9.39
N ALA A 97 -1.25 8.22 -9.49
CA ALA A 97 -0.38 7.06 -9.68
C ALA A 97 0.37 7.14 -11.03
N LEU A 98 -0.32 7.49 -12.11
CA LEU A 98 0.27 7.63 -13.45
C LEU A 98 1.35 8.72 -13.48
N ARG A 99 1.05 9.92 -12.97
CA ARG A 99 2.03 11.00 -12.88
C ARG A 99 3.30 10.59 -12.14
N PHE A 100 3.16 9.86 -11.04
CA PHE A 100 4.31 9.38 -10.27
C PHE A 100 5.17 8.40 -11.08
N ILE A 101 4.52 7.48 -11.80
CA ILE A 101 5.21 6.51 -12.67
C ILE A 101 5.94 7.24 -13.81
N GLU A 102 5.28 8.17 -14.50
CA GLU A 102 5.87 8.95 -15.60
C GLU A 102 7.08 9.78 -15.14
N GLN A 103 6.98 10.45 -14.00
CA GLN A 103 8.10 11.19 -13.41
C GLN A 103 9.29 10.28 -13.12
N SER A 104 9.04 9.10 -12.55
CA SER A 104 10.08 8.14 -12.22
C SER A 104 10.80 7.60 -13.45
N LEU A 105 10.10 7.44 -14.59
CA LEU A 105 10.69 7.00 -15.85
C LEU A 105 11.55 8.09 -16.52
N ASN A 106 11.22 9.36 -16.32
CA ASN A 106 11.97 10.46 -16.90
C ASN A 106 13.24 10.78 -16.09
N SER A 107 13.21 10.65 -14.76
CA SER A 107 14.39 10.83 -13.91
C SER A 107 15.48 9.77 -14.10
N GLU A 108 15.20 8.67 -14.79
CA GLU A 108 16.22 7.64 -15.11
C GLU A 108 16.93 7.89 -16.45
N LYS A 109 16.47 8.85 -17.25
CA LYS A 109 17.06 9.20 -18.55
C LYS A 109 18.07 10.35 -18.49
N GLU A 110 18.11 11.07 -17.37
CA GLU A 110 19.10 12.10 -17.04
C GLU A 110 20.27 11.51 -16.25
#